data_AF-A0A2D9XUA7-F1
#
_entry.id   AF-A0A2D9XUA7-F1
#
_cell.length_a   1.000
_cell.length_b   1.000
_cell.length_c   1.000
_cell.angle_alpha   90.00
_cell.angle_beta   90.00
_cell.angle_gamma   90.00
#
_symmetry.space_group_name_H-M   'P 1'
#
loop_
_entity.id
_entity.type
_entity.pdbx_description
1 polymer ?
#
loop_
_entity_poly.entity_id
_entity_poly.type
_entity_poly.pdbx_seq_one_letter_code
_entity_poly.pdbx_strand_id
1 'polypeptide(L)'
;MNNKQYDLINFNHLMMIYEFNYQLIHNLFQFNFRSKKLSTFVANHQVLQYEPIMISKYTSIFKLYYKFWNNLSFQKEYHIKPHLIFTLYNDVKLLEAKTIKQSKDFNCCLADKIKTNIDIFLWLKLFNKKPLNIN
;
A
#
# COMPACT_ATOMS: atom_id res chain seq x y z
N MET A 1 -17.83 4.60 -27.82
CA MET A 1 -17.98 5.06 -26.42
C MET A 1 -17.54 6.52 -26.35
N ASN A 2 -18.29 7.37 -25.64
CA ASN A 2 -17.93 8.79 -25.49
C ASN A 2 -16.81 8.95 -24.44
N ASN A 3 -15.84 9.83 -24.65
CA ASN A 3 -14.66 9.98 -23.77
C ASN A 3 -15.06 10.16 -22.29
N LYS A 4 -16.12 10.92 -22.02
CA LYS A 4 -16.65 11.14 -20.67
C LYS A 4 -17.11 9.85 -19.96
N GLN A 5 -17.68 8.89 -20.69
CA GLN A 5 -18.09 7.61 -20.12
C GLN A 5 -16.88 6.74 -19.77
N TYR A 6 -15.85 6.77 -20.62
CA TYR A 6 -14.60 6.06 -20.38
C TYR A 6 -13.86 6.61 -19.14
N ASP A 7 -13.80 7.93 -19.00
CA ASP A 7 -13.19 8.58 -17.83
C ASP A 7 -13.93 8.24 -16.53
N LEU A 8 -15.26 8.20 -16.55
CA LEU A 8 -16.08 7.82 -15.40
C LEU A 8 -15.85 6.36 -15.00
N ILE A 9 -15.79 5.44 -15.97
CA ILE A 9 -15.50 4.01 -15.72
C ILE A 9 -14.11 3.86 -15.09
N ASN A 10 -13.10 4.54 -15.64
CA ASN A 10 -11.74 4.47 -15.10
C ASN A 10 -11.64 5.05 -13.69
N PHE A 11 -12.37 6.13 -13.40
CA PHE A 11 -12.47 6.68 -12.06
C PHE A 11 -13.09 5.67 -11.10
N ASN A 12 -14.24 5.08 -11.45
CA ASN A 12 -14.90 4.08 -10.62
C ASN A 12 -13.99 2.86 -10.35
N HIS A 13 -13.29 2.36 -11.36
CA HIS A 13 -12.33 1.27 -11.19
C HIS A 13 -11.17 1.65 -10.26
N LEU A 14 -10.63 2.86 -10.40
CA LEU A 14 -9.57 3.34 -9.52
C LEU A 14 -10.04 3.40 -8.06
N MET A 15 -11.25 3.91 -7.83
CA MET A 15 -11.86 3.97 -6.49
C MET A 15 -12.03 2.58 -5.89
N MET A 16 -12.52 1.61 -6.67
CA MET A 16 -12.61 0.21 -6.21
C MET A 16 -11.25 -0.37 -5.81
N ILE A 17 -10.20 -0.11 -6.61
CA ILE A 17 -8.84 -0.57 -6.29
C ILE A 17 -8.35 0.06 -4.98
N TYR A 18 -8.62 1.36 -4.77
CA TYR A 18 -8.27 2.05 -3.53
C TYR A 18 -8.96 1.43 -2.31
N GLU A 19 -10.24 1.07 -2.42
CA GLU A 19 -10.99 0.39 -1.36
C GLU A 19 -10.43 -1.01 -1.07
N PHE A 20 -10.11 -1.80 -2.10
CA PHE A 20 -9.51 -3.11 -1.90
C PHE A 20 -8.15 -3.01 -1.19
N ASN A 21 -7.31 -2.09 -1.65
CA ASN A 21 -6.01 -1.85 -1.03
C ASN A 21 -6.16 -1.39 0.43
N TYR A 22 -7.14 -0.55 0.73
CA TYR A 22 -7.49 -0.16 2.09
C TYR A 22 -7.79 -1.38 2.95
N GLN A 23 -8.66 -2.28 2.49
CA GLN A 23 -9.04 -3.47 3.25
C GLN A 23 -7.84 -4.38 3.52
N LEU A 24 -6.98 -4.60 2.52
CA LEU A 24 -5.79 -5.45 2.66
C LEU A 24 -4.81 -4.88 3.70
N ILE A 25 -4.47 -3.59 3.58
CA ILE A 25 -3.56 -2.91 4.50
C ILE A 25 -4.16 -2.82 5.90
N HIS A 26 -5.46 -2.51 6.01
CA HIS A 26 -6.18 -2.50 7.26
C HIS A 26 -6.09 -3.86 7.96
N ASN A 27 -6.25 -4.97 7.23
CA ASN A 27 -6.14 -6.32 7.77
C ASN A 27 -4.73 -6.67 8.26
N LEU A 28 -3.69 -6.22 7.55
CA LEU A 28 -2.30 -6.47 7.94
C LEU A 28 -1.87 -5.70 9.19
N PHE A 29 -2.44 -4.51 9.41
CA PHE A 29 -2.00 -3.59 10.47
C PHE A 29 -3.15 -3.10 11.36
N GLN A 30 -4.20 -3.90 11.59
CA GLN A 30 -5.45 -3.49 12.27
C GLN A 30 -5.24 -2.63 13.53
N PHE A 31 -4.19 -2.90 14.31
CA PHE A 31 -3.90 -2.19 15.56
C PHE A 31 -2.90 -1.04 15.45
N ASN A 32 -2.24 -0.88 14.29
CA ASN A 32 -1.04 -0.04 14.16
C ASN A 32 -1.29 1.31 13.46
N PHE A 33 -2.40 1.50 12.74
CA PHE A 33 -2.65 2.77 12.02
C PHE A 33 -2.75 4.01 12.89
N ARG A 34 -3.16 3.85 14.16
CA ARG A 34 -3.25 4.94 15.13
C ARG A 34 -1.93 5.19 15.86
N SER A 35 -0.98 4.26 15.76
CA SER A 35 0.33 4.40 16.37
C SER A 35 1.19 5.34 15.54
N LYS A 36 1.81 6.32 16.21
CA LYS A 36 2.87 7.16 15.61
C LYS A 36 4.22 6.45 15.53
N LYS A 37 4.29 5.16 15.89
CA LYS A 37 5.54 4.39 15.91
C LYS A 37 5.64 3.47 14.69
N LEU A 38 6.88 3.24 14.27
CA LEU A 38 7.21 2.17 13.33
C LEU A 38 6.62 0.85 13.82
N SER A 39 5.89 0.17 12.96
CA SER A 39 5.24 -1.10 13.26
C SER A 39 5.72 -2.17 12.30
N THR A 40 6.05 -3.36 12.80
CA THR A 40 6.58 -4.44 11.97
C THR A 40 5.61 -5.61 11.97
N PHE A 41 5.27 -6.09 10.78
CA PHE A 41 4.49 -7.29 10.52
C PHE A 41 5.41 -8.34 9.88
N VAL A 42 5.35 -9.59 10.35
CA VAL A 42 6.21 -10.68 9.87
C VAL A 42 5.33 -11.86 9.46
N ALA A 43 5.51 -12.34 8.24
CA ALA A 43 4.83 -13.52 7.71
C ALA A 43 5.74 -14.29 6.75
N ASN A 44 5.87 -15.61 6.90
CA ASN A 44 6.58 -16.50 5.98
C ASN A 44 7.99 -16.01 5.56
N HIS A 45 8.84 -15.63 6.53
CA HIS A 45 10.18 -15.04 6.30
C HIS A 45 10.21 -13.69 5.58
N GLN A 46 9.05 -13.07 5.41
CA GLN A 46 8.90 -11.74 4.85
C GLN A 46 8.55 -10.75 5.97
N VAL A 47 9.18 -9.59 5.94
CA VAL A 47 9.02 -8.55 6.95
C VAL A 47 8.48 -7.30 6.28
N LEU A 48 7.35 -6.82 6.79
CA LEU A 48 6.67 -5.62 6.33
C LEU A 48 6.76 -4.57 7.45
N GLN A 49 7.30 -3.39 7.18
CA GLN A 49 7.37 -2.31 8.16
C GLN A 49 6.49 -1.14 7.74
N TYR A 50 5.58 -0.74 8.61
CA TYR A 50 4.75 0.46 8.50
C TYR A 50 5.44 1.60 9.25
N GLU A 51 5.78 2.67 8.54
CA GLU A 51 6.34 3.90 9.10
C GLU A 51 5.36 5.07 8.89
N PRO A 52 4.73 5.58 9.95
CA PRO A 52 3.85 6.73 9.83
C PRO A 52 4.66 8.01 9.58
N ILE A 53 4.24 8.80 8.58
CA ILE A 53 4.80 10.13 8.31
C ILE A 53 3.90 11.19 8.96
N MET A 54 2.59 11.07 8.74
CA MET A 54 1.59 12.00 9.27
C MET A 54 0.31 11.22 9.58
N ILE A 55 -0.24 11.39 10.78
CA ILE A 55 -1.51 10.76 11.17
C ILE A 55 -2.44 11.85 11.70
N SER A 56 -3.63 11.92 11.13
CA SER A 56 -4.75 12.74 11.60
C SER A 56 -5.99 11.87 11.82
N LYS A 57 -7.07 12.49 12.30
CA LYS A 57 -8.37 11.82 12.43
C LYS A 57 -8.88 11.28 11.09
N TYR A 58 -8.65 12.03 10.02
CA TYR A 58 -9.23 11.77 8.70
C TYR A 58 -8.25 11.15 7.71
N THR A 59 -6.95 11.33 7.92
CA THR A 59 -5.94 10.94 6.93
C THR A 59 -4.67 10.44 7.59
N SER A 60 -4.13 9.33 7.08
CA SER A 60 -2.83 8.81 7.49
C SER A 60 -1.91 8.69 6.27
N ILE A 61 -0.77 9.38 6.29
CA ILE A 61 0.30 9.24 5.30
C ILE A 61 1.40 8.40 5.92
N PHE A 62 1.82 7.36 5.21
CA PHE A 62 2.84 6.45 5.70
C PHE A 62 3.68 5.87 4.55
N LYS A 63 4.82 5.31 4.93
CA LYS A 63 5.66 4.48 4.06
C LYS A 63 5.56 3.04 4.52
N LEU A 64 5.73 2.15 3.55
CA LEU A 64 5.67 0.73 3.80
C LEU A 64 6.90 0.09 3.17
N TYR A 65 7.68 -0.58 4.01
CA TYR A 65 8.96 -1.19 3.65
C TYR A 65 8.81 -2.69 3.60
N TYR A 66 9.35 -3.29 2.54
CA TYR A 66 9.40 -4.73 2.39
C TYR A 66 10.83 -5.24 2.57
N LYS A 67 11.11 -5.91 3.68
CA LYS A 67 12.38 -6.60 3.90
C LYS A 67 12.18 -8.09 3.60
N PHE A 68 12.94 -8.61 2.64
CA PHE A 68 13.11 -10.05 2.47
C PHE A 68 14.31 -10.49 3.31
N TRP A 69 14.24 -11.66 3.95
CA TRP A 69 15.42 -12.28 4.54
C TRP A 69 16.17 -13.04 3.43
N ASN A 70 17.33 -12.56 3.03
CA ASN A 70 18.29 -13.29 2.22
C ASN A 70 19.00 -14.31 3.12
N ASN A 71 18.76 -15.60 2.88
CA ASN A 71 19.37 -16.69 3.64
C ASN A 71 20.84 -16.97 3.24
N LEU A 72 21.43 -16.16 2.36
CA LEU A 72 22.82 -16.28 1.95
C LEU A 72 23.70 -15.47 2.90
N SER A 73 24.68 -16.14 3.48
CA SER A 73 25.67 -15.69 4.47
C SER A 73 26.66 -14.65 3.95
N PHE A 74 26.19 -13.67 3.18
CA PHE A 74 26.97 -12.50 2.79
C PHE A 74 26.37 -11.27 3.48
N GLN A 75 27.20 -10.64 4.32
CA GLN A 75 27.09 -9.30 4.91
C GLN A 75 25.70 -8.65 4.97
N LYS A 76 25.27 -8.44 6.23
CA LYS A 76 24.01 -7.85 6.72
C LYS A 76 23.69 -6.45 6.17
N GLU A 77 23.37 -6.32 4.89
CA GLU A 77 22.82 -5.07 4.34
C GLU A 77 21.53 -5.33 3.58
N TYR A 78 20.42 -4.81 4.12
CA TYR A 78 19.16 -4.68 3.41
C TYR A 78 18.87 -3.20 3.25
N HIS A 79 18.95 -2.72 2.02
CA HIS A 79 18.51 -1.38 1.65
C HIS A 79 17.17 -1.46 0.92
N ILE A 80 16.08 -1.08 1.60
CA ILE A 80 14.83 -0.77 0.91
C ILE A 80 14.57 0.72 1.09
N LYS A 81 14.79 1.45 -0.01
CA LYS A 81 14.36 2.84 -0.12
C LYS A 81 12.85 2.82 -0.39
N PRO A 82 12.03 3.59 0.33
CA PRO A 82 10.59 3.61 0.10
C PRO A 82 10.35 4.40 -1.18
N HIS A 83 10.06 3.72 -2.30
CA HIS A 83 9.72 4.38 -3.55
C HIS A 83 8.25 4.81 -3.62
N LEU A 84 7.45 4.35 -2.66
CA LEU A 84 6.00 4.55 -2.60
C LEU A 84 5.61 5.25 -1.29
N ILE A 85 4.69 6.20 -1.41
CA ILE A 85 4.01 6.90 -0.32
C ILE A 85 2.55 6.49 -0.39
N PHE A 86 2.00 6.13 0.76
CA PHE A 86 0.61 5.73 0.89
C PHE A 86 -0.16 6.82 1.61
N THR A 87 -1.34 7.15 1.09
CA THR A 87 -2.31 8.02 1.74
C THR A 87 -3.58 7.23 2.01
N LEU A 88 -3.88 7.04 3.29
CA LEU A 88 -5.09 6.42 3.80
C LEU A 88 -6.10 7.50 4.14
N TYR A 89 -7.27 7.48 3.51
CA TYR A 89 -8.40 8.33 3.84
C TYR A 89 -9.37 7.53 4.71
N ASN A 90 -9.41 7.84 6.00
CA ASN A 90 -10.09 7.01 7.02
C ASN A 90 -11.62 7.14 6.96
N ASP A 91 -12.10 8.33 6.60
CA ASP A 91 -13.51 8.68 6.48
C ASP A 91 -14.18 7.97 5.30
N VAL A 92 -13.51 7.95 4.15
CA VAL A 92 -14.00 7.30 2.92
C VAL A 92 -13.43 5.89 2.71
N LYS A 93 -12.55 5.42 3.61
CA LYS A 93 -11.92 4.09 3.58
C LYS A 93 -11.19 3.78 2.28
N LEU A 94 -10.33 4.71 1.85
CA LEU A 94 -9.54 4.58 0.61
C LEU A 94 -8.05 4.54 0.92
N LEU A 95 -7.31 3.75 0.15
CA LEU A 95 -5.85 3.78 0.14
C LEU A 95 -5.34 4.13 -1.25
N GLU A 96 -4.69 5.28 -1.35
CA GLU A 96 -3.98 5.69 -2.56
C GLU A 96 -2.48 5.44 -2.38
N ALA A 97 -1.89 4.61 -3.25
CA ALA A 97 -0.45 4.47 -3.37
C ALA A 97 0.10 5.37 -4.49
N LYS A 98 1.13 6.16 -4.17
CA LYS A 98 1.85 7.02 -5.13
C LYS A 98 3.33 6.70 -5.10
N THR A 99 3.97 6.70 -6.26
CA THR A 99 5.42 6.84 -6.34
C THR A 99 5.88 8.19 -5.81
N ILE A 100 7.14 8.31 -5.39
CA ILE A 100 7.73 9.62 -5.03
C ILE A 100 7.55 10.63 -6.17
N LYS A 101 7.70 10.19 -7.42
CA LYS A 101 7.50 11.05 -8.60
C LYS A 101 6.05 11.54 -8.69
N GLN A 102 5.07 10.64 -8.60
CA GLN A 102 3.65 11.02 -8.58
C GLN A 102 3.25 11.89 -7.38
N SER A 103 3.97 11.80 -6.27
CA SER A 103 3.76 12.69 -5.12
C SER A 103 4.34 14.09 -5.34
N LYS A 104 5.38 14.23 -6.16
CA LYS A 104 5.99 15.51 -6.51
C LYS A 104 5.28 16.18 -7.70
N ASP A 105 4.88 15.36 -8.67
CA ASP A 105 4.24 15.80 -9.90
C ASP A 105 2.71 15.71 -9.72
N PHE A 106 2.05 16.87 -9.59
CA PHE A 106 0.61 16.95 -9.35
C PHE A 106 -0.23 16.31 -10.48
N ASN A 107 0.32 16.24 -11.70
CA ASN A 107 -0.35 15.83 -12.93
C ASN A 107 0.04 14.41 -13.40
N CYS A 108 0.05 13.41 -12.51
CA CYS A 108 0.20 12.03 -12.97
C CYS A 108 -1.07 11.54 -13.69
N CYS A 109 -0.89 10.83 -14.81
CA CYS A 109 -2.02 10.38 -15.63
C CYS A 109 -2.82 9.28 -14.90
N LEU A 110 -4.11 9.17 -15.22
CA LEU A 110 -5.02 8.21 -14.58
C LEU A 110 -4.56 6.75 -14.75
N ALA A 111 -4.02 6.43 -15.93
CA ALA A 111 -3.49 5.10 -16.24
C ALA A 111 -2.32 4.72 -15.29
N ASP A 112 -1.43 5.67 -14.99
CA ASP A 112 -0.32 5.42 -14.06
C ASP A 112 -0.81 5.18 -12.63
N LYS A 113 -1.86 5.89 -12.20
CA LYS A 113 -2.48 5.68 -10.87
C LYS A 113 -3.11 4.29 -10.78
N ILE A 114 -3.88 3.90 -11.79
CA ILE A 114 -4.49 2.56 -11.89
C ILE A 114 -3.39 1.50 -11.85
N LYS A 115 -2.38 1.60 -12.72
CA LYS A 115 -1.26 0.64 -12.78
C LYS A 115 -0.57 0.49 -11.42
N THR A 116 -0.16 1.60 -10.82
CA THR A 116 0.54 1.60 -9.53
C THR A 116 -0.31 0.93 -8.44
N ASN A 117 -1.61 1.22 -8.40
CA ASN A 117 -2.48 0.68 -7.35
C ASN A 117 -2.91 -0.77 -7.61
N ILE A 118 -2.94 -1.25 -8.86
CA ILE A 118 -3.08 -2.67 -9.19
C ILE A 118 -1.84 -3.46 -8.77
N ASP A 119 -0.64 -2.94 -9.06
CA ASP A 119 0.61 -3.60 -8.66
C ASP A 119 0.67 -3.76 -7.13
N ILE A 120 0.25 -2.72 -6.40
CA ILE A 120 0.10 -2.77 -4.95
C ILE A 120 -0.95 -3.78 -4.51
N PHE A 121 -2.12 -3.83 -5.16
CA PHE A 121 -3.16 -4.82 -4.84
C PHE A 121 -2.63 -6.25 -4.95
N LEU A 122 -1.97 -6.57 -6.08
CA LEU A 122 -1.40 -7.89 -6.31
C LEU A 122 -0.34 -8.24 -5.27
N TRP A 123 0.51 -7.27 -4.91
CA TRP A 123 1.54 -7.45 -3.90
C TRP A 123 0.95 -7.66 -2.50
N LEU A 124 0.00 -6.83 -2.06
CA LEU A 124 -0.66 -6.96 -0.76
C LEU A 124 -1.43 -8.28 -0.63
N LYS A 125 -2.02 -8.77 -1.71
CA LYS A 125 -2.71 -10.06 -1.75
C LYS A 125 -1.78 -11.23 -1.41
N LEU A 126 -0.48 -11.13 -1.66
CA LEU A 126 0.50 -12.16 -1.28
C LEU A 126 0.60 -12.32 0.24
N PHE A 127 0.46 -11.24 1.01
CA PHE A 127 0.49 -11.26 2.47
C PHE A 127 -0.86 -11.59 3.10
N ASN A 128 -1.95 -11.32 2.38
CA ASN A 128 -3.30 -11.63 2.85
C ASN A 128 -3.77 -13.05 2.48
N LYS A 129 -2.87 -13.89 1.94
CA LYS A 129 -3.11 -15.34 1.90
C LYS A 129 -3.10 -15.82 3.35
N LYS A 130 -4.30 -16.12 3.90
CA LYS A 130 -4.45 -16.85 5.17
C LYS A 130 -3.43 -18.00 5.19
N PRO A 131 -2.76 -18.31 6.31
CA PRO A 131 -2.29 -19.67 6.49
C PRO A 131 -3.51 -20.58 6.29
N LEU A 132 -3.38 -21.58 5.41
CA LEU A 132 -4.30 -22.70 5.43
C LEU A 132 -4.20 -23.29 6.83
N ASN A 133 -5.21 -23.05 7.67
CA ASN A 133 -5.42 -23.85 8.87
C ASN A 133 -5.73 -25.26 8.38
N ILE A 134 -4.69 -26.07 8.21
CA ILE A 134 -4.80 -27.52 8.26
C ILE A 134 -4.42 -27.87 9.69
N ASN A 135 -5.47 -27.97 10.51
CA ASN A 135 -5.67 -28.86 11.67
C ASN A 135 -6.74 -28.23 12.58
#